data_AF-A0A964JX09-F1
#
_entry.id   AF-A0A964JX09-F1
#
_cell.length_a   1.000
_cell.length_b   1.000
_cell.length_c   1.000
_cell.angle_alpha   90.00
_cell.angle_beta   90.00
_cell.angle_gamma   90.00
#
_symmetry.space_group_name_H-M   'P 1'
#
loop_
_entity.id
_entity.type
_entity.pdbx_description
1 polymer ?
#
loop_
_entity_poly.entity_id
_entity_poly.type
_entity_poly.pdbx_seq_one_letter_code
_entity_poly.pdbx_strand_id
1 'polypeptide(L)'
;MAKGRLKRPAGPAPAPREIFKQSMRFFIALHGLHLYRREKPDLASALDLPMLVLAAFQSEVAMKALIVAESGVLPGGHDLKELFGKLAPATQAAVEAAWDRLMAKVEPETLELELRLGGKVPRGLHEALEHSKDSFAELRYIYETGDGQSYIGNLPLALSEVAVSLHSDWERL
;
A
#
# COMPACT_ATOMS: atom_id res chain seq x y z
N MET A 1 23.48 -17.26 16.97
CA MET A 1 22.77 -16.49 18.02
C MET A 1 21.38 -16.13 17.47
N ALA A 2 20.31 -16.65 18.06
CA ALA A 2 18.95 -16.33 17.62
C ALA A 2 18.56 -14.94 18.14
N LYS A 3 18.36 -13.97 17.23
CA LYS A 3 17.81 -12.65 17.58
C LYS A 3 16.42 -12.86 18.17
N GLY A 4 16.25 -12.52 19.46
CA GLY A 4 14.95 -12.61 20.12
C GLY A 4 13.95 -11.73 19.38
N ARG A 5 12.97 -12.34 18.70
CA ARG A 5 11.82 -11.59 18.19
C ARG A 5 11.11 -10.99 19.40
N LEU A 6 10.87 -9.68 19.38
CA LEU A 6 10.03 -9.02 20.35
C LEU A 6 8.69 -9.77 20.39
N LYS A 7 8.41 -10.48 21.49
CA LYS A 7 7.11 -11.13 21.68
C LYS A 7 6.09 -10.02 21.82
N ARG A 8 5.14 -9.97 20.89
CA ARG A 8 3.98 -9.10 21.01
C ARG A 8 3.26 -9.45 22.33
N PRO A 9 2.94 -8.48 23.19
CA PRO A 9 2.18 -8.76 24.40
C PRO A 9 0.85 -9.44 24.05
N ALA A 10 0.43 -10.42 24.86
CA ALA A 10 -0.79 -11.21 24.66
C ALA A 10 -2.06 -10.41 24.99
N GLY A 11 -2.21 -9.23 24.38
CA GLY A 11 -3.38 -8.36 24.54
C GLY A 11 -4.41 -8.55 23.42
N PRO A 12 -5.64 -8.02 23.61
CA PRO A 12 -6.62 -7.95 22.53
C PRO A 12 -6.05 -7.18 21.33
N ALA A 13 -6.54 -7.48 20.13
CA ALA A 13 -6.19 -6.71 18.94
C ALA A 13 -6.51 -5.21 19.17
N PRO A 14 -5.67 -4.27 18.72
CA PRO A 14 -6.01 -2.86 18.75
C PRO A 14 -7.31 -2.61 17.98
N ALA A 15 -8.08 -1.60 18.40
CA ALA A 15 -9.28 -1.21 17.68
C ALA A 15 -8.94 -0.89 16.21
N PRO A 16 -9.74 -1.36 15.22
CA PRO A 16 -9.42 -1.20 13.81
C PRO A 16 -9.24 0.27 13.41
N ARG A 17 -10.04 1.17 14.00
CA ARG A 17 -9.92 2.62 13.82
C ARG A 17 -8.55 3.18 14.19
N GLU A 18 -7.92 2.68 15.26
CA GLU A 18 -6.59 3.13 15.67
C GLU A 18 -5.50 2.62 14.71
N ILE A 19 -5.69 1.42 14.17
CA ILE A 19 -4.81 0.88 13.12
C ILE A 19 -4.94 1.73 11.86
N PHE A 20 -6.17 2.06 11.45
CA PHE A 20 -6.43 2.90 10.28
C PHE A 20 -5.88 4.32 10.45
N LYS A 21 -6.02 4.93 11.63
CA LYS A 21 -5.39 6.22 11.95
C LYS A 21 -3.88 6.20 11.76
N GLN A 22 -3.22 5.10 12.12
CA GLN A 22 -1.80 4.94 11.86
C GLN A 22 -1.49 4.83 10.35
N SER A 23 -2.33 4.11 9.58
CA SER A 23 -2.21 4.09 8.12
C SER A 23 -2.31 5.49 7.51
N MET A 24 -3.28 6.30 7.95
CA MET A 24 -3.49 7.65 7.43
C MET A 24 -2.29 8.59 7.65
N ARG A 25 -1.50 8.39 8.71
CA ARG A 25 -0.24 9.14 8.90
C ARG A 25 0.76 8.86 7.77
N PHE A 26 0.88 7.61 7.34
CA PHE A 26 1.74 7.25 6.20
C PHE A 26 1.16 7.74 4.88
N PHE A 27 -0.17 7.71 4.73
CA PHE A 27 -0.84 8.27 3.56
C PHE A 27 -0.58 9.77 3.41
N ILE A 28 -0.73 10.55 4.49
CA ILE A 28 -0.46 11.99 4.50
C ILE A 28 1.02 12.26 4.18
N ALA A 29 1.94 11.50 4.78
CA ALA A 29 3.37 11.64 4.50
C ALA A 29 3.68 11.36 3.01
N LEU A 30 3.13 10.26 2.46
CA LEU A 30 3.26 9.91 1.05
C LEU A 30 2.71 11.02 0.14
N HIS A 31 1.53 11.55 0.45
CA HIS A 31 0.93 12.65 -0.30
C HIS A 31 1.79 13.92 -0.25
N GLY A 32 2.35 14.25 0.91
CA GLY A 32 3.31 15.35 1.05
C GLY A 32 4.55 15.17 0.17
N LEU A 33 5.09 13.95 0.08
CA LEU A 33 6.21 13.65 -0.82
C LEU A 33 5.83 13.76 -2.30
N HIS A 34 4.62 13.35 -2.69
CA HIS A 34 4.13 13.56 -4.06
C HIS A 34 4.07 15.04 -4.42
N LEU A 35 3.54 15.89 -3.53
CA LEU A 35 3.48 17.33 -3.75
C LEU A 35 4.89 17.93 -3.84
N TYR A 36 5.77 17.58 -2.89
CA TYR A 36 7.15 18.06 -2.87
C TYR A 36 7.94 17.64 -4.12
N ARG A 37 7.77 16.38 -4.59
CA ARG A 37 8.36 15.87 -5.84
C ARG A 37 7.94 16.69 -7.06
N ARG A 38 6.67 17.13 -7.12
CA ARG A 38 6.17 17.97 -8.21
C ARG A 38 6.80 19.37 -8.20
N GLU A 39 7.07 19.90 -7.01
CA GLU A 39 7.74 21.20 -6.83
C GLU A 39 9.26 21.13 -7.06
N LYS A 40 9.86 19.96 -6.84
CA LYS A 40 11.31 19.70 -6.91
C LYS A 40 11.62 18.52 -7.82
N PRO A 41 11.44 18.67 -9.15
CA PRO A 41 11.63 17.57 -10.10
C PRO A 41 13.07 17.04 -10.13
N ASP A 42 14.06 17.86 -9.77
CA ASP A 42 15.47 17.49 -9.62
C ASP A 42 15.70 16.46 -8.50
N LEU A 43 14.81 16.39 -7.51
CA LEU A 43 14.85 15.43 -6.42
C LEU A 43 13.99 14.18 -6.67
N ALA A 44 13.33 14.07 -7.83
CA ALA A 44 12.35 13.01 -8.07
C ALA A 44 12.90 11.60 -7.84
N SER A 45 14.09 11.30 -8.36
CA SER A 45 14.72 9.98 -8.20
C SER A 45 15.08 9.66 -6.75
N ALA A 46 15.46 10.66 -5.95
CA ALA A 46 15.77 10.48 -4.53
C ALA A 46 14.53 10.22 -3.68
N LEU A 47 13.34 10.60 -4.17
CA LEU A 47 12.06 10.45 -3.48
C LEU A 47 11.31 9.18 -3.86
N ASP A 48 11.54 8.63 -5.06
CA ASP A 48 10.81 7.47 -5.58
C ASP A 48 10.86 6.27 -4.61
N LEU A 49 12.05 5.90 -4.12
CA LEU A 49 12.19 4.76 -3.21
C LEU A 49 11.48 4.96 -1.86
N PRO A 50 11.69 6.07 -1.12
CA PRO A 50 10.92 6.37 0.09
C PRO A 50 9.40 6.36 -0.14
N MET A 51 8.93 6.87 -1.26
CA MET A 51 7.50 6.89 -1.60
C MET A 51 6.95 5.48 -1.79
N LEU A 52 7.67 4.59 -2.49
CA LEU A 52 7.26 3.19 -2.63
C LEU A 52 7.20 2.45 -1.29
N VAL A 53 8.18 2.68 -0.40
CA VAL A 53 8.17 2.10 0.95
C VAL A 53 6.96 2.58 1.75
N LEU A 54 6.65 3.88 1.69
CA LEU A 54 5.47 4.43 2.36
C LEU A 54 4.16 3.88 1.77
N ALA A 55 4.07 3.72 0.45
CA ALA A 55 2.91 3.15 -0.21
C ALA A 55 2.65 1.71 0.22
N ALA A 56 3.69 0.87 0.21
CA ALA A 56 3.63 -0.51 0.69
C ALA A 56 3.20 -0.57 2.16
N PHE A 57 3.82 0.24 3.03
CA PHE A 57 3.56 0.19 4.45
C PHE A 57 2.17 0.74 4.81
N GLN A 58 1.73 1.82 4.17
CA GLN A 58 0.38 2.33 4.32
C GLN A 58 -0.64 1.27 3.92
N SER A 59 -0.42 0.59 2.79
CA SER A 59 -1.33 -0.43 2.25
C SER A 59 -1.45 -1.63 3.19
N GLU A 60 -0.31 -2.09 3.72
CA GLU A 60 -0.27 -3.15 4.73
C GLU A 60 -1.10 -2.78 5.97
N VAL A 61 -0.92 -1.58 6.52
CA VAL A 61 -1.61 -1.13 7.73
C VAL A 61 -3.10 -0.89 7.46
N ALA A 62 -3.48 -0.37 6.29
CA ALA A 62 -4.88 -0.18 5.90
C ALA A 62 -5.61 -1.52 5.75
N MET A 63 -5.04 -2.49 5.05
CA MET A 63 -5.62 -3.83 4.92
C MET A 63 -5.75 -4.52 6.29
N LYS A 64 -4.74 -4.39 7.16
CA LYS A 64 -4.83 -4.89 8.53
C LYS A 64 -5.98 -4.26 9.32
N ALA A 65 -6.23 -2.96 9.16
CA ALA A 65 -7.36 -2.30 9.80
C ALA A 65 -8.70 -2.86 9.30
N LEU A 66 -8.86 -3.02 7.99
CA LEU A 66 -10.05 -3.60 7.37
C LEU A 66 -10.29 -5.05 7.83
N ILE A 67 -9.27 -5.90 7.82
CA ILE A 67 -9.37 -7.31 8.26
C ILE A 67 -9.78 -7.38 9.75
N VAL A 68 -9.24 -6.51 10.60
CA VAL A 68 -9.64 -6.44 12.02
C VAL A 68 -11.09 -5.96 12.15
N ALA A 69 -11.54 -5.01 11.32
CA ALA A 69 -12.91 -4.54 11.35
C ALA A 69 -13.92 -5.64 10.94
N GLU A 70 -13.55 -6.48 9.97
CA GLU A 70 -14.40 -7.56 9.46
C GLU A 70 -14.41 -8.81 10.35
N SER A 71 -13.25 -9.20 10.89
CA SER A 71 -13.05 -10.49 11.56
C SER A 71 -12.74 -10.41 13.05
N GLY A 72 -12.36 -9.24 13.56
CA GLY A 72 -11.83 -9.06 14.91
C GLY A 72 -10.41 -9.63 15.12
N VAL A 73 -9.81 -10.25 14.09
CA VAL A 73 -8.49 -10.88 14.18
C VAL A 73 -7.45 -10.01 13.47
N LEU A 74 -6.36 -9.69 14.17
CA LEU A 74 -5.23 -8.98 13.59
C LEU A 74 -4.34 -9.96 12.84
N PRO A 75 -4.25 -9.89 11.49
CA PRO A 75 -3.44 -10.83 10.74
C PRO A 75 -1.94 -10.56 10.96
N GLY A 76 -1.18 -11.66 11.00
CA GLY A 76 0.27 -11.61 10.92
C GLY A 76 0.75 -11.48 9.46
N GLY A 77 2.06 -11.29 9.30
CA GLY A 77 2.71 -11.19 7.98
C GLY A 77 2.70 -9.77 7.40
N HIS A 78 3.35 -9.62 6.25
CA HIS A 78 3.54 -8.37 5.50
C HIS A 78 3.25 -8.53 4.00
N ASP A 79 2.97 -9.75 3.54
CA ASP A 79 2.65 -10.01 2.14
C ASP A 79 1.31 -9.36 1.78
N LEU A 80 1.35 -8.40 0.86
CA LEU A 80 0.18 -7.60 0.48
C LEU A 80 -0.87 -8.44 -0.26
N LYS A 81 -0.47 -9.45 -1.03
CA LYS A 81 -1.39 -10.35 -1.73
C LYS A 81 -2.10 -11.26 -0.73
N GLU A 82 -1.38 -11.83 0.22
CA GLU A 82 -1.98 -12.62 1.30
C GLU A 82 -2.91 -11.80 2.18
N LEU A 83 -2.56 -10.54 2.49
CA LEU A 83 -3.42 -9.64 3.23
C LEU A 83 -4.69 -9.30 2.43
N PHE A 84 -4.56 -8.98 1.15
CA PHE A 84 -5.71 -8.71 0.29
C PHE A 84 -6.67 -9.90 0.23
N GLY A 85 -6.14 -11.12 0.06
CA GLY A 85 -6.93 -12.35 0.05
C GLY A 85 -7.64 -12.68 1.36
N LYS A 86 -7.28 -12.03 2.48
CA LYS A 86 -7.96 -12.17 3.78
C LYS A 86 -9.13 -11.20 3.99
N LEU A 87 -9.26 -10.17 3.14
CA LEU A 87 -10.41 -9.27 3.17
C LEU A 87 -11.69 -10.01 2.78
N ALA A 88 -12.85 -9.55 3.24
CA ALA A 88 -14.13 -10.05 2.78
C ALA A 88 -14.28 -9.85 1.25
N PRO A 89 -14.94 -10.78 0.53
CA PRO A 89 -15.09 -10.66 -0.93
C PRO A 89 -15.71 -9.33 -1.40
N ALA A 90 -16.67 -8.79 -0.64
CA ALA A 90 -17.27 -7.49 -0.93
C ALA A 90 -16.25 -6.34 -0.84
N THR A 91 -15.34 -6.40 0.14
CA THR A 91 -14.28 -5.40 0.33
C THR A 91 -13.20 -5.54 -0.75
N GLN A 92 -12.82 -6.76 -1.13
CA GLN A 92 -11.91 -6.99 -2.26
C GLN A 92 -12.45 -6.34 -3.54
N ALA A 93 -13.70 -6.64 -3.89
CA ALA A 93 -14.37 -6.06 -5.05
C ALA A 93 -14.45 -4.52 -4.99
N ALA A 94 -14.70 -3.94 -3.81
CA ALA A 94 -14.71 -2.50 -3.64
C ALA A 94 -13.32 -1.86 -3.87
N VAL A 95 -12.26 -2.49 -3.39
CA VAL A 95 -10.87 -2.03 -3.60
C VAL A 95 -10.45 -2.18 -5.05
N GLU A 96 -10.81 -3.28 -5.71
CA GLU A 96 -10.59 -3.47 -7.16
C GLU A 96 -11.30 -2.39 -7.99
N ALA A 97 -12.57 -2.12 -7.71
CA ALA A 97 -13.30 -1.07 -8.40
C ALA A 97 -12.70 0.34 -8.17
N ALA A 98 -12.19 0.60 -6.95
CA ALA A 98 -11.48 1.84 -6.67
C ALA A 98 -10.14 1.91 -7.42
N TRP A 99 -9.38 0.82 -7.45
CA TRP A 99 -8.14 0.68 -8.20
C TRP A 99 -8.35 0.93 -9.69
N ASP A 100 -9.30 0.26 -10.33
CA ASP A 100 -9.57 0.39 -11.76
C ASP A 100 -9.93 1.84 -12.14
N ARG A 101 -10.75 2.49 -11.30
CA ARG A 101 -11.08 3.91 -11.46
C ARG A 101 -9.85 4.81 -11.37
N LEU A 102 -8.90 4.52 -10.49
CA LEU A 102 -7.67 5.29 -10.34
C LEU A 102 -6.70 5.05 -11.49
N MET A 103 -6.53 3.79 -11.91
CA MET A 103 -5.67 3.43 -13.04
C MET A 103 -6.15 4.07 -14.34
N ALA A 104 -7.46 4.12 -14.58
CA ALA A 104 -8.02 4.81 -15.75
C ALA A 104 -7.64 6.30 -15.83
N LYS A 105 -7.31 6.95 -14.69
CA LYS A 105 -6.91 8.37 -14.66
C LYS A 105 -5.43 8.60 -14.95
N VAL A 106 -4.59 7.60 -14.74
CA VAL A 106 -3.11 7.69 -14.88
C VAL A 106 -2.60 6.93 -16.11
N GLU A 107 -3.49 6.51 -17.00
CA GLU A 107 -3.13 5.75 -18.20
C GLU A 107 -2.08 6.48 -19.08
N PRO A 108 -2.16 7.80 -19.32
CA PRO A 108 -1.13 8.50 -20.10
C PRO A 108 0.27 8.42 -19.48
N GLU A 109 0.39 8.66 -18.18
CA GLU A 109 1.65 8.56 -17.44
C GLU A 109 2.18 7.13 -17.40
N THR A 110 1.26 6.15 -17.37
CA THR A 110 1.63 4.73 -17.37
C THR A 110 2.21 4.32 -18.72
N LEU A 111 1.65 4.79 -19.84
CA LEU A 111 2.21 4.54 -21.18
C LEU A 111 3.62 5.13 -21.33
N GLU A 112 3.86 6.34 -20.81
CA GLU A 112 5.20 6.94 -20.80
C GLU A 112 6.19 6.10 -20.00
N LEU A 113 5.76 5.59 -18.84
CA LEU A 113 6.56 4.70 -18.01
C LEU A 113 6.90 3.39 -18.75
N GLU A 114 5.93 2.78 -19.43
CA GLU A 114 6.12 1.56 -20.21
C GLU A 114 7.13 1.74 -21.35
N LEU A 115 7.04 2.87 -22.08
CA LEU A 115 8.01 3.22 -23.11
C LEU A 115 9.43 3.35 -22.55
N ARG A 116 9.55 3.94 -21.35
CA ARG A 116 10.85 4.11 -20.68
C ARG A 116 11.42 2.78 -20.15
N LEU A 117 10.56 1.91 -19.62
CA LEU A 117 10.97 0.62 -19.05
C LEU A 117 11.15 -0.47 -20.12
N GLY A 118 10.61 -0.29 -21.33
CA GLY A 118 10.64 -1.31 -22.38
C GLY A 118 9.76 -2.52 -22.07
N GLY A 119 8.74 -2.36 -21.23
CA GLY A 119 7.88 -3.43 -20.74
C GLY A 119 6.51 -2.94 -20.32
N LYS A 120 5.57 -3.86 -20.11
CA LYS A 120 4.21 -3.52 -19.65
C LYS A 120 4.17 -3.35 -18.14
N VAL A 121 3.41 -2.36 -17.69
CA VAL A 121 3.11 -2.11 -16.28
C VAL A 121 1.79 -2.83 -15.93
N PRO A 122 1.73 -3.61 -14.84
CA PRO A 122 0.50 -4.23 -14.37
C PRO A 122 -0.66 -3.23 -14.28
N ARG A 123 -1.78 -3.55 -14.93
CA ARG A 123 -3.01 -2.73 -14.88
C ARG A 123 -4.01 -3.24 -13.85
N GLY A 124 -4.09 -4.55 -13.67
CA GLY A 124 -4.99 -5.16 -12.70
C GLY A 124 -4.40 -5.18 -11.29
N LEU A 125 -5.25 -5.00 -10.28
CA LEU A 125 -4.82 -5.00 -8.87
C LEU A 125 -4.12 -6.31 -8.49
N HIS A 126 -4.66 -7.47 -8.88
CA HIS A 126 -4.05 -8.77 -8.55
C HIS A 126 -2.66 -8.95 -9.14
N GLU A 127 -2.44 -8.47 -10.37
CA GLU A 127 -1.14 -8.52 -11.02
C GLU A 127 -0.15 -7.59 -10.29
N ALA A 128 -0.58 -6.36 -9.98
CA ALA A 128 0.22 -5.42 -9.19
C ALA A 128 0.61 -6.00 -7.81
N LEU A 129 -0.33 -6.65 -7.12
CA LEU A 129 -0.09 -7.32 -5.84
C LEU A 129 0.87 -8.51 -5.96
N GLU A 130 0.76 -9.31 -7.03
CA GLU A 130 1.68 -10.43 -7.28
C GLU A 130 3.12 -9.93 -7.46
N HIS A 131 3.32 -8.87 -8.24
CA HIS A 131 4.63 -8.27 -8.45
C HIS A 131 5.17 -7.56 -7.19
N SER A 132 4.28 -7.09 -6.31
CA SER A 132 4.67 -6.32 -5.12
C SER A 132 4.71 -7.13 -3.82
N LYS A 133 4.45 -8.44 -3.83
CA LYS A 133 4.37 -9.26 -2.60
C LYS A 133 5.63 -9.23 -1.74
N ASP A 134 6.81 -9.21 -2.37
CA ASP A 134 8.12 -9.16 -1.72
C ASP A 134 8.74 -7.74 -1.72
N SER A 135 8.06 -6.78 -2.38
CA SER A 135 8.63 -5.46 -2.64
C SER A 135 9.01 -4.70 -1.37
N PHE A 136 8.30 -4.86 -0.25
CA PHE A 136 8.70 -4.19 1.00
C PHE A 136 10.04 -4.70 1.56
N ALA A 137 10.36 -5.98 1.37
CA ALA A 137 11.66 -6.51 1.76
C ALA A 137 12.74 -6.07 0.77
N GLU A 138 12.46 -6.18 -0.53
CA GLU A 138 13.39 -5.86 -1.61
C GLU A 138 13.74 -4.36 -1.66
N LEU A 139 12.76 -3.48 -1.56
CA LEU A 139 12.96 -2.02 -1.60
C LEU A 139 13.89 -1.54 -0.47
N ARG A 140 13.86 -2.18 0.71
CA ARG A 140 14.76 -1.81 1.83
C ARG A 140 16.22 -2.14 1.55
N TYR A 141 16.45 -3.12 0.69
CA TYR A 141 17.76 -3.65 0.34
C TYR A 141 18.00 -3.55 -1.17
N ILE A 142 17.43 -2.54 -1.83
CA ILE A 142 17.54 -2.37 -3.29
C ILE A 142 19.01 -2.20 -3.72
N TYR A 143 19.86 -1.70 -2.83
CA TYR A 143 21.30 -1.60 -3.04
C TYR A 143 22.02 -2.97 -3.06
N GLU A 144 21.36 -4.03 -2.59
CA GLU A 144 21.85 -5.42 -2.61
C GLU A 144 21.32 -6.19 -3.82
N THR A 145 20.06 -5.96 -4.20
CA THR A 145 19.40 -6.68 -5.30
C THR A 145 19.59 -6.03 -6.66
N GLY A 146 19.73 -4.69 -6.71
CA GLY A 146 19.75 -3.92 -7.96
C GLY A 146 18.41 -3.86 -8.69
N ASP A 147 17.38 -4.52 -8.16
CA ASP A 147 16.01 -4.56 -8.69
C ASP A 147 15.02 -4.25 -7.56
N GLY A 148 14.02 -3.43 -7.86
CA GLY A 148 13.10 -2.87 -6.88
C GLY A 148 11.88 -2.24 -7.54
N GLN A 149 11.29 -2.95 -8.49
CA GLN A 149 10.04 -2.53 -9.12
C GLN A 149 8.86 -2.79 -8.17
N SER A 150 7.96 -1.81 -8.08
CA SER A 150 6.72 -1.97 -7.33
C SER A 150 5.62 -1.16 -7.99
N TYR A 151 4.45 -1.78 -8.15
CA TYR A 151 3.38 -1.25 -8.97
C TYR A 151 2.17 -0.78 -8.16
N ILE A 152 2.31 -0.69 -6.84
CA ILE A 152 1.22 -0.40 -5.89
C ILE A 152 1.07 1.09 -5.54
N GLY A 153 1.59 2.01 -6.36
CA GLY A 153 1.61 3.45 -6.04
C GLY A 153 0.22 4.05 -5.76
N ASN A 154 -0.82 3.54 -6.41
CA ASN A 154 -2.21 3.98 -6.24
C ASN A 154 -3.01 3.18 -5.20
N LEU A 155 -2.48 2.04 -4.74
CA LEU A 155 -3.16 1.18 -3.77
C LEU A 155 -3.50 1.90 -2.46
N PRO A 156 -2.63 2.77 -1.92
CA PRO A 156 -2.95 3.55 -0.73
C PRO A 156 -4.24 4.35 -0.82
N LEU A 157 -4.46 5.02 -1.95
CA LEU A 157 -5.64 5.84 -2.17
C LEU A 157 -6.88 4.97 -2.30
N ALA A 158 -6.81 3.87 -3.07
CA ALA A 158 -7.91 2.92 -3.20
C ALA A 158 -8.36 2.36 -1.84
N LEU A 159 -7.41 1.93 -1.01
CA LEU A 159 -7.68 1.40 0.33
C LEU A 159 -8.28 2.46 1.26
N SER A 160 -7.76 3.68 1.25
CA SER A 160 -8.28 4.78 2.06
C SER A 160 -9.72 5.17 1.67
N GLU A 161 -10.02 5.25 0.37
CA GLU A 161 -11.37 5.53 -0.13
C GLU A 161 -12.38 4.46 0.31
N VAL A 162 -12.01 3.18 0.18
CA VAL A 162 -12.88 2.06 0.59
C VAL A 162 -13.06 2.01 2.11
N ALA A 163 -11.98 2.18 2.87
CA ALA A 163 -12.07 2.16 4.34
C ALA A 163 -12.99 3.25 4.88
N VAL A 164 -12.89 4.46 4.35
CA VAL A 164 -13.78 5.58 4.71
C VAL A 164 -15.23 5.29 4.27
N SER A 165 -15.43 4.73 3.09
CA SER A 165 -16.78 4.40 2.60
C SER A 165 -17.46 3.30 3.43
N LEU A 166 -16.72 2.31 3.93
CA LEU A 166 -17.25 1.22 4.74
C LEU A 166 -17.43 1.62 6.21
N HIS A 167 -16.62 2.56 6.69
CA HIS A 167 -16.60 3.02 8.07
C HIS A 167 -16.63 4.55 8.11
N SER A 168 -17.81 5.13 7.88
CA SER A 168 -17.99 6.59 7.84
C SER A 168 -17.55 7.29 9.14
N ASP A 169 -17.53 6.60 10.28
CA ASP A 169 -17.01 7.13 11.54
C ASP A 169 -15.48 7.35 11.53
N TRP A 170 -14.77 6.85 10.51
CA TRP A 170 -13.33 7.03 10.32
C TRP A 170 -12.97 8.30 9.55
N GLU A 171 -13.94 9.04 8.97
CA GLU A 171 -13.72 10.29 8.21
C GLU A 171 -13.05 11.41 9.01
N ARG A 172 -13.14 11.37 10.35
CA ARG A 172 -12.67 12.47 11.23
C ARG A 172 -11.22 12.31 11.68
N LEU A 173 -10.36 11.72 10.86
CA LEU A 173 -8.95 11.43 11.16
C LEU A 173 -8.00 12.33 10.38
#